data_AF-A0A838HLJ2-F1
#
_entry.id   AF-A0A838HLJ2-F1
#
_cell.length_a   1.000
_cell.length_b   1.000
_cell.length_c   1.000
_cell.angle_alpha   90.00
_cell.angle_beta   90.00
_cell.angle_gamma   90.00
#
_symmetry.space_group_name_H-M   'P 1'
#
loop_
_entity.id
_entity.type
_entity.pdbx_description
1 polymer ?
#
loop_
_entity_poly.entity_id
_entity_poly.type
_entity_poly.pdbx_seq_one_letter_code
_entity_poly.pdbx_strand_id
1 'polypeptide(L)'
;MRVAVVGKGGSGKTTTSAILARSLARGGARVVALDCDTNPNLGISLGVGDEETERLVVMREALDEGESEHAPSWDSLIDRFGTDAPDGVRLAVVSRIEDPEPG
;
A
#
# COMPACT_ATOMS: atom_id res chain seq x y z
N MET A 1 -10.26 -3.08 11.59
CA MET A 1 -10.47 -1.61 11.46
C MET A 1 -10.00 -1.18 10.07
N ARG A 2 -10.73 -0.31 9.38
CA ARG A 2 -10.35 0.25 8.07
C ARG A 2 -10.26 1.77 8.21
N VAL A 3 -9.18 2.39 7.74
CA VAL A 3 -8.96 3.85 7.81
C VAL A 3 -8.57 4.34 6.43
N ALA A 4 -9.25 5.38 5.95
CA ALA A 4 -8.90 6.07 4.71
C ALA A 4 -8.40 7.49 5.05
N VAL A 5 -7.24 7.86 4.52
CA VAL A 5 -6.65 9.19 4.70
C VAL A 5 -6.82 9.97 3.39
N VAL A 6 -7.69 10.97 3.39
CA VAL A 6 -8.04 11.76 2.20
C VAL A 6 -7.73 13.25 2.39
N GLY A 7 -7.54 13.99 1.31
CA GLY A 7 -7.13 15.39 1.34
C GLY A 7 -6.48 15.88 0.04
N LYS A 8 -6.32 17.19 -0.08
CA LYS A 8 -5.72 17.84 -1.26
C LYS A 8 -4.23 17.47 -1.46
N GLY A 9 -3.69 17.82 -2.62
CA GLY A 9 -2.23 17.75 -2.85
C GLY A 9 -1.46 18.56 -1.79
N GLY A 10 -0.39 17.98 -1.25
CA GLY A 10 0.46 18.62 -0.24
C GLY A 10 -0.15 18.76 1.17
N SER A 11 -1.32 18.17 1.47
CA SER A 11 -1.91 18.23 2.82
C SER A 11 -1.26 17.30 3.86
N GLY A 12 -0.22 16.54 3.48
CA GLY A 12 0.47 15.62 4.37
C GLY A 12 -0.13 14.20 4.47
N LYS A 13 -1.02 13.80 3.55
CA LYS A 13 -1.68 12.47 3.58
C LYS A 13 -0.71 11.32 3.76
N THR A 14 0.29 11.22 2.88
CA THR A 14 1.27 10.12 2.87
C THR A 14 2.06 10.08 4.17
N THR A 15 2.48 11.24 4.67
CA THR A 15 3.18 11.37 5.95
C THR A 15 2.29 10.92 7.11
N THR A 16 1.03 11.38 7.16
CA THR A 16 0.07 10.96 8.18
C THR A 16 -0.21 9.46 8.12
N SER A 17 -0.39 8.90 6.93
CA SER A 17 -0.59 7.46 6.72
C SER A 17 0.62 6.64 7.22
N ALA A 18 1.84 7.05 6.92
CA ALA A 18 3.05 6.36 7.36
C ALA A 18 3.20 6.39 8.90
N ILE A 19 2.98 7.56 9.52
CA ILE A 19 3.03 7.72 10.97
C ILE A 19 1.95 6.88 11.65
N LEU A 20 0.72 6.92 11.13
CA LEU A 20 -0.40 6.15 11.68
C LEU A 20 -0.14 4.65 11.58
N ALA A 21 0.28 4.17 10.41
CA ALA A 21 0.55 2.75 10.17
C ALA A 21 1.63 2.22 11.12
N ARG A 22 2.79 2.89 11.18
CA ARG A 22 3.88 2.47 12.06
C ARG A 22 3.53 2.61 13.54
N SER A 23 2.78 3.63 13.93
CA SER A 23 2.37 3.79 15.34
C SER A 23 1.41 2.69 15.78
N LEU A 24 0.45 2.32 14.93
CA LEU A 24 -0.44 1.20 15.19
C LEU A 24 0.31 -0.14 15.25
N ALA A 25 1.23 -0.37 14.31
CA ALA A 25 2.01 -1.60 14.26
C ALA A 25 2.92 -1.77 15.48
N ARG A 26 3.64 -0.70 15.89
CA ARG A 26 4.41 -0.69 17.15
C ARG A 26 3.54 -0.90 18.39
N GLY A 27 2.27 -0.51 18.34
CA GLY A 27 1.27 -0.77 19.38
C GLY A 27 0.77 -2.23 19.41
N GLY A 28 1.27 -3.10 18.54
CA GLY A 28 0.90 -4.52 18.46
C GLY A 28 -0.26 -4.82 17.50
N ALA A 29 -0.76 -3.82 16.77
CA ALA A 29 -1.78 -4.08 15.75
C ALA A 29 -1.15 -4.72 14.51
N ARG A 30 -1.87 -5.64 13.86
CA ARG A 30 -1.53 -6.06 12.50
C ARG A 30 -1.98 -5.00 11.52
N VAL A 31 -1.04 -4.43 10.76
CA VAL A 31 -1.28 -3.30 9.87
C VAL A 31 -0.89 -3.65 8.44
N VAL A 32 -1.85 -3.47 7.55
CA VAL A 32 -1.65 -3.43 6.11
C VAL A 32 -1.89 -1.98 5.66
N ALA A 33 -0.89 -1.38 5.04
CA ALA A 33 -0.94 -0.07 4.41
C ALA A 33 -1.13 -0.24 2.90
N LEU A 34 -2.18 0.39 2.37
CA LEU A 34 -2.44 0.41 0.93
C LEU A 34 -2.13 1.81 0.40
N ASP A 35 -1.20 1.91 -0.55
CA ASP A 35 -0.96 3.16 -1.29
C ASP A 35 -1.81 3.17 -2.56
N CYS A 36 -2.82 4.04 -2.58
CA CYS A 36 -3.72 4.24 -3.70
C CYS A 36 -3.53 5.61 -4.36
N ASP A 37 -2.42 6.31 -4.07
CA ASP A 37 -2.14 7.59 -4.70
C ASP A 37 -1.67 7.41 -6.16
N THR A 38 -1.93 8.39 -7.01
CA THR A 38 -1.51 8.36 -8.42
C THR A 38 0.01 8.39 -8.57
N ASN A 39 0.70 8.99 -7.59
CA ASN A 39 2.14 8.97 -7.46
C ASN A 39 2.52 8.31 -6.11
N PRO A 40 2.66 6.97 -6.08
CA PRO A 40 2.85 6.22 -4.83
C PRO A 40 4.18 6.60 -4.17
N ASN A 41 4.11 7.06 -2.92
CA ASN A 41 5.28 7.50 -2.14
C ASN A 41 5.24 7.01 -0.69
N LEU A 42 4.27 6.14 -0.36
CA LEU A 42 4.12 5.62 0.99
C LEU A 42 5.26 4.67 1.38
N GLY A 43 5.81 3.90 0.44
CA GLY A 43 6.96 3.01 0.68
C GLY A 43 8.19 3.77 1.16
N ILE A 44 8.56 4.84 0.47
CA ILE A 44 9.62 5.75 0.89
C ILE A 44 9.33 6.32 2.28
N SER A 45 8.10 6.79 2.51
CA SER A 45 7.70 7.37 3.81
C SER A 45 7.70 6.37 4.98
N LEU A 46 7.43 5.09 4.70
CA LEU A 46 7.50 4.00 5.67
C LEU A 46 8.94 3.56 5.96
N GLY A 47 9.87 3.81 5.04
CA GLY A 47 11.27 3.41 5.13
C GLY A 47 11.59 2.09 4.42
N VAL A 48 10.80 1.72 3.40
CA VAL A 48 11.02 0.54 2.55
C VAL A 48 12.21 0.74 1.60
N GLY A 49 12.46 2.00 1.20
CA GLY A 49 13.53 2.37 0.26
C GLY A 49 13.02 2.59 -1.16
N ASP A 50 13.82 3.28 -1.97
CA ASP A 50 13.42 3.73 -3.31
C ASP A 50 13.27 2.55 -4.28
N GLU A 51 14.27 1.66 -4.33
CA GLU A 51 14.29 0.49 -5.25
C GLU A 51 13.07 -0.41 -5.06
N GLU A 52 12.76 -0.76 -3.81
CA GLU A 52 11.62 -1.63 -3.51
C GLU A 52 10.28 -0.91 -3.69
N THR A 53 10.22 0.40 -3.44
CA THR A 53 9.02 1.19 -3.76
C THR A 53 8.79 1.24 -5.26
N GLU A 54 9.84 1.47 -6.04
CA GLU A 54 9.79 1.49 -7.51
C GLU A 54 9.36 0.12 -8.06
N ARG A 55 9.88 -0.98 -7.52
CA ARG A 55 9.43 -2.34 -7.87
C ARG A 55 7.92 -2.50 -7.72
N LEU A 56 7.33 -2.03 -6.61
CA LEU A 56 5.89 -2.12 -6.38
C LEU A 56 5.10 -1.24 -7.36
N VAL A 57 5.61 -0.05 -7.70
CA VAL A 57 5.00 0.84 -8.70
C VAL A 57 4.97 0.16 -10.08
N VAL A 58 6.08 -0.42 -10.52
CA VAL A 58 6.19 -1.14 -11.80
C VAL A 58 5.22 -2.33 -11.85
N MET A 59 5.09 -3.09 -10.76
CA MET A 59 4.12 -4.20 -10.70
C MET A 59 2.67 -3.72 -10.83
N ARG A 60 2.35 -2.57 -10.23
CA ARG A 60 1.03 -1.94 -10.34
C ARG A 60 0.78 -1.38 -11.75
N GLU A 61 1.81 -0.87 -12.42
CA GLU A 61 1.70 -0.42 -13.82
C GLU A 61 1.46 -1.61 -14.77
N ALA A 62 2.19 -2.71 -14.62
CA ALA A 62 1.96 -3.93 -15.40
C ALA A 62 0.54 -4.51 -15.22
N LEU A 63 -0.03 -4.38 -14.01
CA LEU A 63 -1.45 -4.69 -13.78
C LEU A 63 -2.39 -3.75 -14.55
N ASP A 64 -2.14 -2.44 -14.48
CA ASP A 64 -2.98 -1.43 -15.15
C ASP A 64 -2.92 -1.56 -16.69
N GLU A 65 -1.81 -2.05 -17.24
CA GLU A 65 -1.60 -2.33 -18.66
C GLU A 65 -2.14 -3.71 -19.11
N GLY A 66 -2.58 -4.55 -18.17
CA GLY A 66 -3.10 -5.89 -18.45
C GLY A 66 -2.02 -6.93 -18.75
N GLU A 67 -0.75 -6.61 -18.49
CA GLU A 67 0.38 -7.54 -18.59
C GLU A 67 0.47 -8.50 -17.39
N SER A 68 -0.22 -8.17 -16.30
CA SER A 68 -0.35 -8.98 -15.10
C SER A 68 -1.81 -9.22 -14.73
N GLU A 69 -2.10 -10.40 -14.18
CA GLU A 69 -3.44 -10.75 -13.71
C GLU A 69 -3.70 -10.18 -12.31
N HIS A 70 -4.92 -9.70 -12.07
CA HIS A 70 -5.40 -9.32 -10.74
C HIS A 70 -5.23 -10.45 -9.72
N ALA A 71 -4.95 -10.09 -8.47
CA ALA A 71 -4.97 -11.06 -7.39
C ALA A 71 -6.42 -11.49 -7.08
N PRO A 72 -6.70 -12.80 -6.97
CA PRO A 72 -8.05 -13.30 -6.74
C PRO A 72 -8.54 -13.13 -5.29
N SER A 73 -7.66 -12.74 -4.36
CA SER A 73 -8.00 -12.55 -2.95
C SER A 73 -7.12 -11.50 -2.28
N TRP A 74 -7.55 -11.05 -1.10
CA TRP A 74 -6.77 -10.13 -0.26
C TRP A 74 -5.40 -10.69 0.10
N ASP A 75 -5.33 -11.96 0.53
CA ASP A 75 -4.05 -12.57 0.91
C ASP A 75 -3.11 -12.67 -0.31
N SER A 76 -3.64 -13.08 -1.47
CA SER A 76 -2.86 -13.14 -2.70
C SER A 76 -2.41 -11.76 -3.18
N LEU A 77 -3.22 -10.71 -2.98
CA LEU A 77 -2.83 -9.33 -3.30
C LEU A 77 -1.62 -8.92 -2.49
N ILE A 78 -1.67 -9.17 -1.18
CA ILE A 78 -0.61 -8.79 -0.27
C ILE A 78 0.66 -9.60 -0.49
N ASP A 79 0.54 -10.89 -0.82
CA ASP A 79 1.70 -11.75 -1.09
C ASP A 79 2.34 -11.43 -2.46
N ARG A 80 1.55 -11.04 -3.47
CA ARG A 80 2.06 -10.76 -4.83
C ARG A 80 2.51 -9.31 -5.00
N PHE A 81 1.71 -8.36 -4.52
CA PHE A 81 1.87 -6.92 -4.76
C PHE A 81 2.23 -6.15 -3.49
N GLY A 82 2.60 -6.87 -2.43
CA GLY A 82 3.06 -6.28 -1.19
C GLY A 82 4.52 -6.53 -0.89
N THR A 83 4.97 -5.86 0.16
CA THR A 83 6.29 -6.04 0.76
C THR A 83 6.22 -5.78 2.27
N ASP A 84 7.19 -6.31 3.00
CA ASP A 84 7.33 -6.02 4.42
C ASP A 84 8.03 -4.66 4.59
N ALA A 85 7.44 -3.82 5.45
CA ALA A 85 7.94 -2.51 5.80
C ALA A 85 8.39 -2.48 7.28
N PRO A 86 9.15 -1.45 7.69
CA PRO A 86 9.58 -1.31 9.07
C PRO A 86 8.42 -1.35 10.09
N ASP A 87 8.75 -1.73 11.33
CA ASP A 87 7.83 -1.85 12.45
C ASP A 87 6.70 -2.89 12.26
N GLY A 88 6.85 -3.85 11.34
CA GLY A 88 5.87 -4.92 11.11
C GLY A 88 4.65 -4.48 10.30
N VAL A 89 4.76 -3.37 9.57
CA VAL A 89 3.75 -2.94 8.60
C VAL A 89 3.93 -3.75 7.32
N ARG A 90 2.82 -4.14 6.69
CA ARG A 90 2.83 -4.64 5.31
C ARG A 90 2.36 -3.54 4.37
N LEU A 91 3.09 -3.28 3.31
CA LEU A 91 2.72 -2.29 2.30
C LEU A 91 2.28 -3.00 1.04
N ALA A 92 1.24 -2.50 0.37
CA ALA A 92 0.94 -2.81 -1.02
C ALA A 92 0.56 -1.54 -1.78
N VAL A 93 0.96 -1.45 -3.05
CA VAL A 93 0.55 -0.36 -3.95
C VAL A 93 -0.59 -0.88 -4.81
N VAL A 94 -1.72 -0.18 -4.81
CA VAL A 94 -2.98 -0.67 -5.43
C VAL A 94 -3.64 0.46 -6.22
N SER A 95 -3.92 0.21 -7.50
CA SER A 95 -4.59 1.18 -8.38
C SER A 95 -6.10 1.03 -8.39
N ARG A 96 -6.59 -0.20 -8.48
CA ARG A 96 -8.01 -0.53 -8.63
C ARG A 96 -8.34 -1.83 -7.91
N ILE A 97 -9.49 -1.84 -7.26
CA ILE A 97 -10.11 -3.05 -6.74
C ILE A 97 -11.38 -3.27 -7.57
N GLU A 98 -11.40 -4.40 -8.27
CA GLU A 98 -12.56 -4.85 -9.05
C GLU A 98 -13.25 -5.98 -8.29
N ASP A 99 -14.58 -6.05 -8.38
CA ASP A 99 -15.42 -7.03 -7.69
C ASP A 99 -15.06 -7.26 -6.22
N PRO A 100 -15.04 -6.20 -5.38
CA PRO A 100 -14.71 -6.35 -3.98
C PRO A 100 -15.72 -7.28 -3.31
N GLU A 101 -15.25 -8.41 -2.77
CA GLU A 101 -16.09 -9.24 -1.91
C GLU A 101 -16.53 -8.40 -0.71
N PRO A 102 -17.85 -8.30 -0.44
CA PRO A 102 -18.34 -7.58 0.73
C PRO A 102 -17.99 -8.38 1.99
N GLY A 103 -16.81 -8.09 2.54
CA GLY A 103 -16.40 -8.49 3.88
C GLY A 103 -16.87 -7.50 4.94
#